data_AF-A0A1G3QIF8-F1
#
_entry.id   AF-A0A1G3QIF8-F1
#
_cell.length_a   1.000
_cell.length_b   1.000
_cell.length_c   1.000
_cell.angle_alpha   90.00
_cell.angle_beta   90.00
_cell.angle_gamma   90.00
#
_symmetry.space_group_name_H-M   'P 1'
#
loop_
_entity.id
_entity.type
_entity.pdbx_description
1 polymer ?
#
loop_
_entity_poly.entity_id
_entity_poly.type
_entity_poly.pdbx_seq_one_letter_code
_entity_poly.pdbx_strand_id
1 'polypeptide(L)' 'MKQEELQEAIGKIRELWRRARRDKLARKRELLAAGMDPGAARRDPLLRAHRKIQRRCATLMRHLERRMNRMRAREEER' A
#
# COMPACT_ATOMS: atom_id res chain seq x y z
N MET A 1 21.43 -3.39 -6.47
CA MET A 1 20.17 -2.75 -6.85
C MET A 1 20.47 -1.28 -7.08
N LYS A 2 20.25 -0.79 -8.29
CA LYS A 2 20.48 0.62 -8.67
C LYS A 2 19.35 1.51 -8.11
N GLN A 3 19.58 2.82 -8.04
CA GLN A 3 18.56 3.76 -7.58
C GLN A 3 17.29 3.69 -8.44
N GLU A 4 17.43 3.54 -9.76
CA GLU A 4 16.31 3.42 -10.71
C GLU A 4 15.44 2.19 -10.42
N GLU A 5 16.05 1.04 -10.13
CA GLU A 5 15.33 -0.19 -9.79
C GLU A 5 14.52 -0.03 -8.49
N LEU A 6 15.06 0.71 -7.50
CA LEU A 6 14.33 1.03 -6.26
C LEU A 6 13.13 1.93 -6.54
N GLN A 7 13.29 2.94 -7.40
CA GLN A 7 12.21 3.83 -7.79
C GLN A 7 11.10 3.09 -8.53
N GLU A 8 11.47 2.22 -9.48
CA GLU A 8 10.53 1.38 -10.20
C GLU A 8 9.77 0.44 -9.24
N ALA A 9 10.48 -0.20 -8.31
CA ALA A 9 9.87 -1.06 -7.29
C ALA A 9 8.89 -0.28 -6.38
N ILE A 10 9.27 0.92 -5.95
CA ILE A 10 8.36 1.82 -5.19
C ILE A 10 7.14 2.16 -6.04
N GLY A 11 7.31 2.46 -7.33
CA GLY A 11 6.24 2.74 -8.28
C GLY A 11 5.22 1.60 -8.35
N LYS A 12 5.68 0.38 -8.61
CA LYS A 12 4.85 -0.83 -8.66
C LYS A 12 4.08 -1.07 -7.35
N ILE A 13 4.75 -0.91 -6.21
CA ILE A 13 4.11 -1.09 -4.89
C ILE A 13 3.07 0.02 -4.63
N ARG A 14 3.34 1.25 -5.09
CA ARG A 14 2.40 2.37 -4.96
C ARG A 14 1.15 2.15 -5.81
N GLU A 15 1.28 1.60 -7.01
CA GLU A 15 0.13 1.19 -7.84
C GLU A 15 -0.70 0.11 -7.17
N LEU A 16 -0.07 -0.93 -6.62
CA LEU A 16 -0.76 -1.98 -5.87
C LEU A 16 -1.49 -1.39 -4.64
N TRP A 17 -0.86 -0.46 -3.93
CA TRP A 17 -1.49 0.24 -2.80
C TRP A 17 -2.72 1.04 -3.26
N ARG A 18 -2.62 1.78 -4.37
CA ARG A 18 -3.73 2.56 -4.95
C ARG A 18 -4.88 1.65 -5.37
N ARG A 19 -4.59 0.52 -6.03
CA ARG A 19 -5.58 -0.49 -6.41
C ARG A 19 -6.29 -1.04 -5.17
N ALA A 20 -5.54 -1.52 -4.19
CA ALA A 20 -6.12 -2.02 -2.93
C ALA A 20 -6.92 -0.95 -2.17
N ARG A 21 -6.56 0.34 -2.30
CA ARG A 21 -7.37 1.45 -1.75
C ARG A 21 -8.70 1.59 -2.48
N ARG A 22 -8.69 1.57 -3.82
CA ARG A 22 -9.93 1.63 -4.62
C ARG A 22 -10.84 0.46 -4.31
N ASP A 23 -10.31 -0.76 -4.35
CA ASP A 23 -11.09 -1.99 -4.11
C ASP A 23 -11.70 -2.00 -2.70
N LYS A 24 -10.92 -1.58 -1.67
CA LYS A 24 -11.44 -1.40 -0.31
C LYS A 24 -12.62 -0.42 -0.25
N LEU A 25 -12.52 0.71 -0.94
CA LEU A 25 -13.56 1.74 -0.92
C LEU A 25 -14.81 1.28 -1.68
N ALA A 26 -14.63 0.60 -2.82
CA ALA A 26 -15.72 -0.02 -3.57
C ALA A 26 -16.44 -1.06 -2.69
N ARG A 27 -15.70 -2.01 -2.10
CA ARG A 27 -16.27 -3.01 -1.21
C ARG A 27 -16.99 -2.40 -0.01
N LYS A 28 -16.43 -1.36 0.60
CA LYS A 28 -17.11 -0.64 1.69
C LYS A 28 -18.45 -0.05 1.23
N ARG A 29 -18.49 0.56 0.04
CA ARG A 29 -19.72 1.13 -0.52
C ARG A 29 -20.76 0.05 -0.80
N GLU A 30 -20.36 -1.07 -1.39
CA GLU A 30 -21.25 -2.22 -1.63
C GLU A 30 -21.88 -2.74 -0.33
N LEU A 31 -21.08 -2.95 0.71
CA LEU A 31 -21.57 -3.46 2.00
C LEU A 31 -22.59 -2.49 2.63
N LEU A 32 -22.29 -1.19 2.60
CA LEU A 32 -23.21 -0.17 3.14
C LEU A 32 -24.49 -0.05 2.30
N ALA A 33 -24.39 -0.15 0.98
CA ALA A 33 -25.55 -0.15 0.08
C ALA A 33 -26.44 -1.39 0.28
N ALA A 34 -25.86 -2.53 0.66
CA ALA A 34 -26.60 -3.73 1.05
C ALA A 34 -27.24 -3.66 2.45
N GLY A 35 -27.23 -2.48 3.10
CA GLY A 35 -27.79 -2.28 4.43
C GLY A 35 -26.96 -2.89 5.56
N MET A 36 -25.70 -3.29 5.31
CA MET A 36 -24.84 -3.84 6.35
C MET A 36 -24.42 -2.75 7.33
N ASP A 37 -24.56 -3.04 8.63
CA ASP A 37 -24.06 -2.17 9.70
C ASP A 37 -22.56 -1.84 9.52
N PRO A 38 -22.12 -0.57 9.72
CA PRO A 38 -20.72 -0.20 9.58
C PRO A 38 -19.74 -1.00 10.46
N GLY A 39 -20.15 -1.46 11.64
CA GLY A 39 -19.38 -2.33 12.52
C GLY A 39 -19.20 -3.72 11.93
N ALA A 40 -20.27 -4.31 11.40
CA ALA A 40 -20.23 -5.59 10.67
C ALA A 40 -19.40 -5.49 9.38
N ALA A 41 -19.57 -4.43 8.60
CA ALA A 41 -18.81 -4.19 7.37
C ALA A 41 -17.29 -4.11 7.60
N ARG A 42 -16.83 -3.66 8.77
CA ARG A 42 -15.40 -3.67 9.15
C ARG A 42 -14.82 -5.08 9.32
N ARG A 43 -15.68 -6.07 9.59
CA ARG A 43 -15.30 -7.48 9.78
C ARG A 43 -15.31 -8.27 8.47
N ASP A 44 -15.86 -7.71 7.39
CA ASP A 44 -15.88 -8.33 6.05
C ASP A 44 -14.48 -8.82 5.63
N PRO A 45 -14.33 -10.09 5.22
CA PRO A 45 -13.04 -10.68 4.88
C PRO A 45 -12.31 -9.94 3.74
N LEU A 46 -13.03 -9.50 2.71
CA LEU A 46 -12.44 -8.80 1.56
C LEU A 46 -11.94 -7.41 1.97
N LEU A 47 -12.74 -6.66 2.73
CA LEU A 47 -12.34 -5.37 3.26
C LEU A 47 -11.10 -5.49 4.16
N ARG A 48 -11.03 -6.53 5.00
CA ARG A 48 -9.84 -6.84 5.82
C ARG A 48 -8.63 -7.22 4.95
N ALA A 49 -8.81 -8.00 3.89
CA ALA A 49 -7.76 -8.37 2.96
C ALA A 49 -7.15 -7.13 2.28
N HIS A 50 -7.97 -6.23 1.73
CA HIS A 50 -7.48 -4.99 1.12
C HIS A 50 -6.77 -4.08 2.12
N ARG A 51 -7.24 -4.02 3.38
CA ARG A 51 -6.52 -3.29 4.46
C ARG A 51 -5.15 -3.92 4.74
N LYS A 52 -5.05 -5.25 4.76
CA LYS A 52 -3.78 -5.98 4.96
C LYS A 52 -2.81 -5.68 3.81
N ILE A 53 -3.29 -5.68 2.57
CA ILE A 53 -2.48 -5.32 1.39
C ILE A 53 -1.96 -3.88 1.50
N GLN A 54 -2.80 -2.91 1.84
CA GLN A 54 -2.38 -1.51 2.04
C GLN A 54 -1.28 -1.38 3.10
N ARG A 55 -1.41 -2.07 4.24
CA ARG A 55 -0.40 -2.07 5.31
C ARG A 55 0.92 -2.70 4.87
N ARG A 56 0.85 -3.82 4.14
CA ARG A 56 2.04 -4.48 3.59
C ARG A 56 2.76 -3.58 2.59
N CYS A 57 2.03 -2.99 1.64
CA CYS A 57 2.60 -2.06 0.66
C CYS A 57 3.25 -0.85 1.33
N ALA A 58 2.60 -0.24 2.33
CA ALA A 58 3.19 0.89 3.08
C ALA A 58 4.47 0.51 3.83
N THR A 59 4.55 -0.71 4.36
CA THR A 59 5.77 -1.20 5.02
C THR A 59 6.90 -1.42 4.02
N LEU A 60 6.60 -2.01 2.85
CA LEU A 60 7.58 -2.24 1.81
C LEU A 60 8.09 -0.92 1.21
N MET A 61 7.21 0.04 0.90
CA MET A 61 7.63 1.37 0.41
C MET A 61 8.59 2.04 1.40
N ARG A 62 8.25 2.09 2.70
CA ARG A 62 9.14 2.66 3.73
C ARG A 62 10.51 1.97 3.79
N HIS A 63 10.55 0.66 3.60
CA HIS A 63 11.82 -0.08 3.57
C HIS A 63 12.68 0.32 2.36
N LEU A 64 12.07 0.40 1.18
CA LEU A 64 12.76 0.80 -0.05
C LEU A 64 13.19 2.27 -0.02
N GLU A 65 12.35 3.17 0.48
CA GLU A 65 12.67 4.60 0.65
C GLU A 65 13.86 4.78 1.61
N ARG A 66 13.89 4.06 2.74
CA ARG A 66 15.04 4.07 3.65
C ARG A 66 16.32 3.57 2.97
N ARG A 67 16.21 2.52 2.15
CA ARG A 67 17.36 1.99 1.40
C ARG A 67 17.87 3.00 0.38
N MET A 68 16.97 3.64 -0.36
CA MET A 68 17.30 4.69 -1.33
C MET A 68 17.99 5.88 -0.65
N ASN A 69 17.47 6.34 0.49
CA ASN A 69 18.09 7.44 1.23
C ASN A 69 19.50 7.11 1.72
N ARG A 70 19.74 5.86 2.18
CA ARG A 70 21.10 5.41 2.56
C ARG A 70 22.05 5.35 1.38
N MET A 71 21.57 5.07 0.17
CA MET A 71 22.41 5.10 -1.03
C MET A 71 22.81 6.53 -1.37
N ARG A 72 21.85 7.46 -1.37
CA ARG A 72 22.10 8.89 -1.62
C ARG A 72 23.09 9.49 -0.63
N ALA A 73 22.93 9.21 0.66
CA ALA A 73 23.85 9.70 1.68
C ALA A 73 25.31 9.26 1.42
N ARG A 74 25.51 8.01 0.95
CA ARG A 74 26.86 7.52 0.59
C ARG A 74 27.42 8.14 -0.69
N GLU A 75 26.55 8.59 -1.59
CA GLU A 75 26.96 9.31 -2.79
C GLU A 75 27.32 10.76 -2.47
N GLU A 76 26.65 11.39 -1.50
CA GLU A 76 26.94 12.74 -1.00
C GLU A 76 28.21 12.81 -0.14
N GLU A 77 28.59 11.71 0.53
CA GLU A 77 29.84 11.59 1.31
C GLU A 77 31.10 11.35 0.43
N ARG A 78 30.93 11.13 -0.88
CA ARG A 78 32.01 10.90 -1.85
C ARG A 78 32.36 12.15 -2.63
#